data_AF-A0A2G6R115-F1
#
_entry.id   AF-A0A2G6R115-F1
#
_cell.length_a   1.000
_cell.length_b   1.000
_cell.length_c   1.000
_cell.angle_alpha   90.00
_cell.angle_beta   90.00
_cell.angle_gamma   90.00
#
_symmetry.space_group_name_H-M   'P 1'
#
loop_
_entity.id
_entity.type
_entity.pdbx_description
1 polymer ?
#
loop_
_entity_poly.entity_id
_entity_poly.type
_entity_poly.pdbx_seq_one_letter_code
_entity_poly.pdbx_strand_id
1 'polypeptide(L)'
;QKGIDTNTANALLVKVNQIGSLSETIDAVELAHRNRYATMMSHRSGETEDTTIADLAVALGCGQIKSGAPARSERVAKYNELLRIEEDLDDAAVYAGRSAFPRFKG
;
A
#
# COMPACT_ATOMS: atom_id res chain seq x y z
N GLN A 1 13.64 4.45 -10.11
CA GLN A 1 15.11 4.51 -10.25
C GLN A 1 15.69 5.88 -9.94
N LYS A 2 15.53 6.90 -10.81
CA LYS A 2 16.14 8.23 -10.60
C LYS A 2 16.02 8.79 -9.17
N GLY A 3 14.82 8.79 -8.58
CA GLY A 3 14.62 9.30 -7.22
C GLY A 3 15.35 8.54 -6.12
N ILE A 4 15.68 7.27 -6.35
CA ILE A 4 16.54 6.43 -5.48
C ILE A 4 17.99 6.85 -5.66
N ASP A 5 18.47 6.93 -6.91
CA ASP A 5 19.86 7.29 -7.24
C ASP A 5 20.25 8.67 -6.69
N THR A 6 19.29 9.60 -6.71
CA THR A 6 19.48 10.97 -6.21
C THR A 6 19.05 11.16 -4.76
N ASN A 7 18.74 10.08 -4.03
CA ASN A 7 18.32 10.08 -2.63
C ASN A 7 17.26 11.16 -2.31
N THR A 8 16.25 11.29 -3.18
CA THR A 8 15.31 12.42 -3.16
C THR A 8 14.11 12.18 -2.24
N ALA A 9 13.79 10.92 -1.95
CA ALA A 9 12.68 10.53 -1.10
C ALA A 9 13.04 9.27 -0.30
N ASN A 10 12.09 8.71 0.42
CA ASN A 10 12.26 7.48 1.19
C ASN A 10 11.05 6.55 1.13
N ALA A 11 10.02 6.93 0.37
CA ALA A 11 8.82 6.15 0.19
C ALA A 11 8.22 6.39 -1.20
N LEU A 12 7.52 5.38 -1.72
CA LEU A 12 6.76 5.44 -2.96
C LEU A 12 5.26 5.37 -2.66
N LEU A 13 4.49 6.34 -3.18
CA LEU A 13 3.03 6.25 -3.20
C LEU A 13 2.62 5.49 -4.47
N VAL A 14 2.10 4.27 -4.29
CA VAL A 14 1.80 3.34 -5.38
C VAL A 14 0.36 3.53 -5.83
N LYS A 15 0.18 3.84 -7.12
CA LYS A 15 -1.13 3.97 -7.76
C LYS A 15 -1.16 3.08 -8.99
N VAL A 16 -1.82 1.93 -8.87
CA VAL A 16 -1.85 0.86 -9.90
C VAL A 16 -2.19 1.44 -11.29
N ASN A 17 -3.20 2.30 -11.36
CA ASN A 17 -3.66 2.90 -12.61
C ASN A 17 -2.80 4.03 -13.16
N GLN A 18 -1.72 4.44 -12.48
CA GLN A 18 -0.73 5.36 -13.03
C GLN A 18 0.41 4.63 -13.73
N ILE A 19 0.63 3.36 -13.42
CA ILE A 19 1.72 2.55 -13.97
C ILE A 19 1.23 1.84 -15.23
N GLY A 20 0.07 1.18 -15.17
CA GLY A 20 -0.56 0.55 -16.34
C GLY A 20 -1.03 -0.87 -16.04
N SER A 21 -0.11 -1.75 -15.66
CA SER A 21 -0.41 -3.15 -15.34
C SER A 21 -0.10 -3.55 -13.89
N LEU A 22 -0.63 -4.70 -13.46
CA LEU A 22 -0.30 -5.30 -12.17
C LEU A 22 1.16 -5.72 -12.11
N SER A 23 1.71 -6.34 -13.16
CA SER A 23 3.11 -6.77 -13.19
C SER A 23 4.06 -5.58 -12.99
N GLU A 24 3.85 -4.48 -13.69
CA GLU A 24 4.69 -3.28 -13.52
C GLU A 24 4.51 -2.64 -12.14
N THR A 25 3.31 -2.78 -11.54
CA THR A 25 3.06 -2.32 -10.16
C THR A 25 3.88 -3.14 -9.17
N ILE A 26 3.93 -4.47 -9.35
CA ILE A 26 4.75 -5.38 -8.54
C ILE A 26 6.22 -5.03 -8.69
N ASP A 27 6.71 -4.88 -9.93
CA ASP A 27 8.10 -4.52 -10.22
C ASP A 27 8.50 -3.19 -9.55
N ALA A 28 7.60 -2.20 -9.56
CA ALA A 28 7.82 -0.91 -8.92
C ALA A 28 7.91 -1.01 -7.39
N VAL A 29 7.05 -1.82 -6.76
CA VAL A 29 7.07 -2.08 -5.31
C VAL A 29 8.33 -2.83 -4.91
N GLU A 30 8.68 -3.90 -5.62
CA GLU A 30 9.89 -4.68 -5.36
C GLU A 30 11.16 -3.85 -5.55
N LEU A 31 11.21 -2.98 -6.56
CA LEU A 31 12.32 -2.06 -6.75
C LEU A 31 12.46 -1.09 -5.57
N ALA A 32 11.35 -0.57 -5.05
CA ALA A 32 11.35 0.29 -3.88
C ALA A 32 11.87 -0.45 -2.64
N HIS A 33 11.33 -1.65 -2.37
CA HIS A 33 11.72 -2.47 -1.22
C HIS A 33 13.20 -2.86 -1.25
N ARG A 34 13.72 -3.31 -2.40
CA ARG A 34 15.15 -3.64 -2.57
C ARG A 34 16.08 -2.46 -2.27
N ASN A 35 15.59 -1.24 -2.45
CA ASN A 35 16.32 -0.01 -2.17
C ASN A 35 15.94 0.63 -0.82
N ARG A 36 15.27 -0.12 0.06
CA ARG A 36 14.82 0.31 1.40
C ARG A 36 13.88 1.52 1.38
N TYR A 37 13.14 1.72 0.29
CA TYR A 37 12.02 2.65 0.27
C TYR A 37 10.79 1.96 0.85
N ALA A 38 10.06 2.67 1.70
CA ALA A 38 8.72 2.25 2.08
C ALA A 38 7.76 2.38 0.90
N THR A 39 6.64 1.66 0.94
CA THR A 39 5.61 1.75 -0.10
C THR A 39 4.25 1.96 0.55
N MET A 40 3.45 2.85 -0.03
CA MET A 40 2.09 3.10 0.43
C MET A 40 1.14 2.87 -0.74
N MET A 41 0.32 1.83 -0.67
CA MET A 41 -0.70 1.58 -1.68
C MET A 41 -1.78 2.65 -1.61
N SER A 42 -2.22 3.19 -2.74
CA SER A 42 -3.07 4.39 -2.76
C SER A 42 -4.23 4.28 -3.72
N HIS A 43 -5.38 4.77 -3.25
CA HIS A 43 -6.56 5.03 -4.07
C HIS A 43 -6.39 6.22 -5.03
N ARG A 44 -7.46 6.53 -5.78
CA ARG A 44 -7.63 7.80 -6.52
C ARG A 44 -8.77 8.65 -5.96
N SER A 45 -8.88 9.90 -6.41
CA SER A 45 -9.97 10.79 -5.97
C SER A 45 -11.34 10.33 -6.47
N GLY A 46 -11.44 9.81 -7.69
CA GLY A 46 -12.58 9.01 -8.17
C GLY A 46 -12.30 7.53 -7.92
N GLU A 47 -13.22 6.84 -7.24
CA GLU A 47 -13.08 5.43 -6.87
C GLU A 47 -14.38 4.68 -7.12
N THR A 48 -14.26 3.35 -7.18
CA THR A 48 -15.38 2.41 -7.27
C THR A 48 -15.42 1.54 -6.01
N GLU A 49 -16.32 0.55 -5.94
CA GLU A 49 -16.33 -0.42 -4.85
C GLU A 49 -15.24 -1.50 -4.98
N ASP A 50 -14.45 -1.49 -6.06
CA ASP A 50 -13.32 -2.40 -6.24
C ASP A 50 -12.34 -2.32 -5.06
N THR A 51 -11.95 -3.46 -4.51
CA THR A 51 -11.10 -3.55 -3.31
C THR A 51 -9.68 -3.99 -3.61
N THR A 52 -9.30 -4.16 -4.88
CA THR A 52 -8.01 -4.75 -5.30
C THR A 52 -6.79 -4.13 -4.61
N ILE A 53 -6.83 -2.83 -4.30
CA ILE A 53 -5.71 -2.16 -3.61
C ILE A 53 -5.52 -2.61 -2.15
N ALA A 54 -6.55 -3.16 -1.50
CA ALA A 54 -6.44 -3.76 -0.16
C ALA A 54 -5.63 -5.05 -0.23
N ASP A 55 -6.01 -5.96 -1.14
CA ASP A 55 -5.29 -7.21 -1.41
C ASP A 55 -3.84 -6.95 -1.79
N LEU A 56 -3.59 -6.04 -2.74
CA LEU A 56 -2.23 -5.71 -3.17
C LEU A 56 -1.39 -5.09 -2.05
N ALA A 57 -1.99 -4.32 -1.14
CA ALA A 57 -1.25 -3.74 -0.02
C ALA A 57 -0.72 -4.83 0.94
N VAL A 58 -1.52 -5.86 1.18
CA VAL A 58 -1.16 -7.00 2.04
C VAL A 58 -0.21 -7.94 1.30
N ALA A 59 -0.57 -8.38 0.08
CA ALA A 59 0.20 -9.31 -0.72
C ALA A 59 1.63 -8.84 -1.01
N LEU A 60 1.81 -7.52 -1.23
CA LEU A 60 3.11 -6.93 -1.49
C LEU A 60 3.79 -6.38 -0.24
N GLY A 61 3.27 -6.66 0.96
CA GLY A 61 3.90 -6.25 2.23
C GLY A 61 4.15 -4.73 2.31
N CYS A 62 3.22 -3.91 1.83
CA CYS A 62 3.41 -2.46 1.80
C CYS A 62 3.51 -1.84 3.20
N GLY A 63 2.81 -2.42 4.18
CA GLY A 63 2.73 -1.93 5.57
C GLY A 63 1.95 -0.61 5.73
N GLN A 64 1.60 0.07 4.63
CA GLN A 64 0.82 1.30 4.60
C GLN A 64 -0.18 1.29 3.43
N ILE A 65 -1.38 1.81 3.69
CA ILE A 65 -2.41 2.03 2.68
C ILE A 65 -3.07 3.41 2.87
N LYS A 66 -3.38 4.08 1.76
CA LYS A 66 -4.09 5.36 1.71
C LYS A 66 -5.37 5.21 0.89
N SER A 67 -6.46 4.90 1.58
CA SER A 67 -7.77 4.66 0.95
C SER A 67 -8.85 5.71 1.25
N GLY A 68 -8.49 6.82 1.92
CA GLY A 68 -9.39 7.97 2.16
C GLY A 68 -9.93 8.01 3.59
N ALA A 69 -10.91 8.88 3.84
CA ALA A 69 -11.60 8.87 5.13
C ALA A 69 -12.52 7.63 5.23
N PRO A 70 -12.84 7.15 6.44
CA PRO A 70 -13.85 6.11 6.66
C PRO A 70 -15.27 6.67 6.44
N ALA A 71 -15.50 7.18 5.24
CA ALA A 71 -16.74 7.80 4.80
C ALA A 71 -16.86 7.60 3.29
N ARG A 72 -18.11 7.43 2.82
CA ARG A 72 -18.48 7.02 1.47
C ARG A 72 -18.11 5.56 1.16
N SER A 73 -19.05 4.84 0.55
CA SER A 73 -18.98 3.38 0.37
C SER A 73 -17.75 2.94 -0.41
N GLU A 74 -17.32 3.71 -1.42
CA GLU A 74 -16.17 3.36 -2.26
C GLU A 74 -14.84 3.37 -1.48
N ARG A 75 -14.78 4.07 -0.32
CA ARG A 75 -13.61 4.08 0.59
C ARG A 75 -13.74 2.97 1.62
N VAL A 76 -14.92 2.89 2.24
CA VAL A 76 -15.23 1.92 3.29
C VAL A 76 -15.08 0.49 2.77
N ALA A 77 -15.40 0.22 1.51
CA ALA A 77 -15.22 -1.09 0.88
C ALA A 77 -13.80 -1.65 1.06
N LYS A 78 -12.77 -0.82 0.88
CA LYS A 78 -11.36 -1.24 1.05
C LYS A 78 -11.01 -1.54 2.51
N TYR A 79 -11.58 -0.79 3.46
CA TYR A 79 -11.38 -1.06 4.89
C TYR A 79 -12.06 -2.36 5.30
N ASN A 80 -13.28 -2.60 4.80
CA ASN A 80 -13.98 -3.86 5.02
C ASN A 80 -13.20 -5.04 4.44
N GLU A 81 -12.56 -4.87 3.29
CA GLU A 81 -11.70 -5.91 2.73
C GLU A 81 -10.47 -6.18 3.58
N LEU A 82 -9.81 -5.14 4.12
CA LEU A 82 -8.70 -5.35 5.05
C LEU A 82 -9.12 -6.11 6.31
N LEU A 83 -10.34 -5.87 6.82
CA LEU A 83 -10.90 -6.62 7.95
C LEU A 83 -11.14 -8.10 7.59
N ARG A 84 -11.60 -8.39 6.37
CA ARG A 84 -11.76 -9.77 5.89
C ARG A 84 -10.42 -10.46 5.71
N ILE A 85 -9.43 -9.79 5.13
CA ILE A 85 -8.08 -10.33 4.98
C ILE A 85 -7.45 -10.58 6.35
N GLU A 86 -7.67 -9.69 7.33
CA GLU A 86 -7.24 -9.90 8.72
C GLU A 86 -7.92 -11.11 9.35
N GLU A 87 -9.24 -11.27 9.18
CA GLU A 87 -10.00 -12.44 9.64
C GLU A 87 -9.50 -13.75 8.99
N ASP A 88 -9.23 -13.75 7.68
CA ASP A 88 -8.74 -14.91 6.94
C ASP A 88 -7.31 -15.32 7.34
N LEU A 89 -6.46 -14.35 7.70
CA LEU A 89 -5.09 -14.60 8.15
C LEU A 89 -5.02 -15.03 9.62
N ASP A 90 -6.03 -14.68 10.43
CA ASP A 90 -6.13 -15.03 11.85
C ASP A 90 -4.81 -14.77 12.61
N ASP A 91 -4.26 -15.77 13.30
CA ASP A 91 -3.00 -15.68 14.05
C ASP A 91 -1.77 -15.30 13.20
N ALA A 92 -1.84 -15.43 11.88
CA ALA A 92 -0.77 -15.03 10.97
C ALA A 92 -0.79 -13.53 10.61
N ALA A 93 -1.88 -12.81 10.93
CA ALA A 93 -2.02 -11.39 10.61
C ALA A 93 -1.03 -10.54 11.44
N VAL A 94 -0.38 -9.56 10.79
CA VAL A 94 0.52 -8.61 11.45
C VAL A 94 0.16 -7.18 11.08
N TYR A 95 -0.32 -6.42 12.07
CA TYR A 95 -0.49 -4.98 11.94
C TYR A 95 0.85 -4.25 12.16
N ALA A 96 1.39 -3.65 11.10
CA ALA A 96 2.72 -3.02 11.15
C ALA A 96 2.82 -1.84 12.15
N GLY A 97 1.72 -1.09 12.38
CA GLY A 97 1.69 0.03 13.32
C GLY A 97 2.85 1.02 13.13
N ARG A 98 3.59 1.32 14.21
CA ARG A 98 4.74 2.25 14.16
C ARG A 98 5.92 1.73 13.32
N SER A 99 6.06 0.42 13.19
CA SER A 99 7.18 -0.17 12.42
C SER A 99 7.10 0.16 10.93
N ALA A 100 5.91 0.52 10.43
CA ALA A 100 5.72 1.04 9.07
C ALA A 100 6.42 2.39 8.81
N PHE A 101 6.84 3.12 9.85
CA PHE A 101 7.49 4.44 9.75
C PHE A 101 8.89 4.46 10.40
N PRO A 102 9.87 3.70 9.88
CA PRO A 102 11.17 3.46 10.54
C PRO A 102 12.05 4.70 10.74
N ARG A 103 11.70 5.84 10.11
CA ARG A 103 12.41 7.12 10.31
C ARG A 103 12.16 7.72 11.70
N PHE A 104 11.01 7.46 12.32
CA PHE A 104 10.74 7.93 13.68
C PHE A 104 11.27 6.92 14.69
N LYS A 105 12.52 7.13 15.14
CA LYS A 105 13.05 6.45 16.32
C LYS A 105 12.47 7.15 17.56
N GLY A 106 11.33 6.68 18.04
CA GLY A 106 10.68 7.15 19.25
C GLY A 106 10.15 5.97 20.04
#